data_AF-A0A1F7XBT6-F1
#
_entry.id   AF-A0A1F7XBT6-F1
#
_cell.length_a   1.000
_cell.length_b   1.000
_cell.length_c   1.000
_cell.angle_alpha   90.00
_cell.angle_beta   90.00
_cell.angle_gamma   90.00
#
_symmetry.space_group_name_H-M   'P 1'
#
loop_
_entity.id
_entity.type
_entity.pdbx_description
1 polymer ?
#
loop_
_entity_poly.entity_id
_entity_poly.type
_entity_poly.pdbx_seq_one_letter_code
_entity_poly.pdbx_strand_id
1 'polypeptide(L)'
;MLETPHVVVGAAIAFKVGNPALALPLALGSHFILEKIPHWNPHLNTEKKNHGKITSQTTAIVVADSLLSLLLGTLIAFQAYPDLTKVAIVLLGAFLAALPDLIEAPYFFLNQKSAFIFKWIKFKKSLQANAEMFPGLVYQFLTVVAAFWWVFG
;
A
#
# COMPACT_ATOMS: atom_id res chain seq x y z
N MET A 1 -6.40 -0.93 -1.65
CA MET A 1 -6.83 -1.40 -0.32
C MET A 1 -6.37 -0.39 0.72
N LEU A 2 -6.23 -0.74 2.00
CA LEU A 2 -5.37 0.03 2.90
C LEU A 2 -3.90 -0.09 2.46
N GLU A 3 -3.04 0.82 2.92
CA GLU A 3 -1.60 0.84 2.60
C GLU A 3 -0.85 -0.34 3.24
N THR A 4 -1.25 -0.74 4.44
CA THR A 4 -0.54 -1.76 5.22
C THR A 4 -0.27 -3.05 4.44
N PRO A 5 -1.26 -3.71 3.80
CA PRO A 5 -0.99 -4.89 2.98
C PRO A 5 -0.02 -4.64 1.81
N HIS A 6 -0.12 -3.48 1.14
CA HIS A 6 0.77 -3.15 0.03
C HIS A 6 2.23 -3.07 0.50
N VAL A 7 2.48 -2.31 1.56
CA VAL A 7 3.82 -2.14 2.13
C VAL A 7 4.39 -3.47 2.65
N VAL A 8 3.58 -4.24 3.37
CA VAL A 8 4.01 -5.52 3.95
C VAL A 8 4.37 -6.53 2.85
N VAL A 9 3.55 -6.66 1.81
CA VAL A 9 3.81 -7.57 0.68
C VAL A 9 5.02 -7.10 -0.13
N GLY A 10 5.13 -5.79 -0.41
CA GLY A 10 6.30 -5.22 -1.10
C GLY A 10 7.60 -5.47 -0.35
N ALA A 11 7.60 -5.27 0.97
CA ALA A 11 8.73 -5.58 1.84
C ALA A 11 9.05 -7.08 1.84
N ALA A 12 8.05 -7.96 1.97
CA ALA A 12 8.23 -9.40 1.97
C ALA A 12 8.85 -9.92 0.66
N ILE A 13 8.35 -9.44 -0.49
CA ILE A 13 8.90 -9.74 -1.81
C ILE A 13 10.38 -9.32 -1.87
N ALA A 14 10.68 -8.08 -1.49
CA ALA A 14 12.04 -7.56 -1.54
C ALA A 14 13.00 -8.33 -0.61
N PHE A 15 12.53 -8.72 0.58
CA PHE A 15 13.30 -9.49 1.54
C PHE A 15 13.63 -10.91 1.04
N LYS A 16 12.65 -11.60 0.44
CA LYS A 16 12.79 -13.00 0.00
C LYS A 16 13.46 -13.17 -1.36
N VAL A 17 13.20 -12.28 -2.31
CA VAL A 17 13.77 -12.37 -3.67
C VAL A 17 15.25 -11.98 -3.67
N GLY A 18 15.66 -10.99 -2.87
CA GLY A 18 17.05 -10.58 -2.68
C GLY A 18 17.70 -9.84 -3.85
N ASN A 19 17.47 -10.27 -5.10
CA ASN A 19 17.97 -9.58 -6.29
C ASN A 19 17.15 -8.30 -6.57
N PRO A 20 17.72 -7.08 -6.44
CA PRO A 20 16.97 -5.83 -6.58
C PRO A 20 16.32 -5.65 -7.94
N ALA A 21 16.98 -6.10 -9.02
CA ALA A 21 16.50 -5.95 -10.39
C ALA A 21 15.19 -6.74 -10.63
N LEU A 22 14.94 -7.78 -9.84
CA LEU A 22 13.70 -8.56 -9.87
C LEU A 22 12.75 -8.17 -8.73
N ALA A 23 13.27 -8.01 -7.52
CA ALA A 23 12.53 -7.68 -6.31
C ALA A 23 11.73 -6.38 -6.44
N LEU A 24 12.34 -5.30 -6.92
CA LEU A 24 11.72 -3.98 -6.93
C LEU A 24 10.59 -3.87 -7.96
N PRO A 25 10.72 -4.37 -9.21
CA PRO A 25 9.58 -4.46 -10.12
C PRO A 25 8.45 -5.34 -9.60
N LEU A 26 8.77 -6.46 -8.94
CA LEU A 26 7.75 -7.32 -8.34
C LEU A 26 7.03 -6.63 -7.17
N ALA A 27 7.75 -5.89 -6.33
CA ALA A 27 7.16 -5.13 -5.24
C ALA A 27 6.20 -4.05 -5.77
N LEU A 28 6.62 -3.27 -6.78
CA LEU A 28 5.73 -2.32 -7.45
C LEU A 28 4.52 -3.01 -8.10
N GLY A 29 4.76 -4.09 -8.84
CA GLY A 29 3.72 -4.85 -9.52
C GLY A 29 2.69 -5.47 -8.57
N SER A 30 3.14 -5.85 -7.36
CA SER A 30 2.28 -6.43 -6.33
C SER A 30 1.14 -5.49 -5.93
N HIS A 31 1.35 -4.18 -5.99
CA HIS A 31 0.29 -3.20 -5.73
C HIS A 31 -0.94 -3.47 -6.59
N PHE A 32 -0.76 -3.57 -7.91
CA PHE A 32 -1.85 -3.78 -8.86
C PHE A 32 -2.50 -5.17 -8.78
N ILE A 33 -1.74 -6.17 -8.32
CA ILE A 33 -2.28 -7.51 -8.05
C ILE A 33 -3.17 -7.46 -6.82
N LEU A 34 -2.70 -6.81 -5.75
CA LEU A 34 -3.44 -6.65 -4.51
C LEU A 34 -4.73 -5.86 -4.72
N GLU A 35 -4.75 -4.84 -5.59
CA GLU A 35 -5.99 -4.13 -5.91
C GLU A 35 -7.12 -5.05 -6.41
N LYS A 36 -6.80 -6.23 -6.94
CA LYS A 36 -7.78 -7.23 -7.40
C LYS A 36 -8.26 -8.19 -6.30
N ILE A 37 -7.65 -8.18 -5.12
CA ILE A 37 -8.12 -8.95 -3.96
C ILE A 37 -9.30 -8.20 -3.33
N PRO A 38 -10.40 -8.86 -2.96
CA PRO A 38 -11.52 -8.21 -2.28
C PRO A 38 -11.05 -7.46 -1.05
N HIS A 39 -11.28 -6.14 -0.98
CA HIS A 39 -10.74 -5.31 0.09
C HIS A 39 -11.61 -4.10 0.39
N TRP A 40 -11.42 -3.54 1.58
CA TRP A 40 -12.05 -2.29 1.97
C TRP A 40 -11.09 -1.11 1.80
N ASN A 41 -11.65 0.06 1.48
CA ASN A 41 -10.94 1.34 1.51
C ASN A 41 -11.88 2.45 2.01
N PRO A 42 -11.35 3.59 2.51
CA PRO A 42 -12.16 4.67 3.05
C PRO A 42 -12.86 5.55 1.96
N HIS A 43 -12.97 5.09 0.72
CA HIS A 43 -13.75 5.75 -0.36
C HIS A 43 -13.43 7.24 -0.59
N LEU A 44 -12.15 7.63 -0.52
CA LEU A 44 -11.67 9.03 -0.61
C LEU A 44 -12.28 9.84 -1.76
N ASN A 45 -12.46 9.22 -2.93
CA ASN A 45 -13.09 9.85 -4.09
C ASN A 45 -14.56 10.23 -3.84
N THR A 46 -15.33 9.33 -3.23
CA THR A 46 -16.75 9.57 -2.93
C THR A 46 -16.86 10.67 -1.88
N GLU A 47 -16.04 10.60 -0.85
CA GLU A 47 -16.02 11.57 0.23
C GLU A 47 -15.62 12.98 -0.27
N LYS A 48 -14.54 13.07 -1.06
CA LYS A 48 -14.12 14.34 -1.67
C LYS A 48 -15.19 14.93 -2.60
N LYS A 49 -15.93 14.10 -3.33
CA LYS A 49 -17.04 14.56 -4.17
C LYS A 49 -18.22 15.08 -3.36
N ASN A 50 -18.56 14.40 -2.26
CA ASN A 50 -19.73 14.74 -1.44
C ASN A 50 -19.47 15.94 -0.52
N HIS A 51 -18.26 16.06 0.02
CA HIS A 51 -17.93 17.06 1.05
C HIS A 51 -16.92 18.12 0.59
N GLY A 52 -16.38 18.01 -0.63
CA GLY A 52 -15.33 18.89 -1.17
C GLY A 52 -13.94 18.67 -0.54
N LYS A 53 -13.85 17.87 0.52
CA LYS A 53 -12.64 17.55 1.27
C LYS A 53 -12.73 16.15 1.87
N ILE A 54 -11.60 15.62 2.32
CA ILE A 54 -11.55 14.43 3.16
C ILE A 54 -11.86 14.85 4.61
N THR A 55 -12.73 14.11 5.30
CA THR A 55 -13.09 14.35 6.69
C THR A 55 -11.93 14.00 7.61
N SER A 56 -11.98 14.55 8.83
CA SER A 56 -10.99 14.27 9.87
C SER A 56 -10.98 12.80 10.28
N GLN A 57 -12.14 12.13 10.25
CA GLN A 57 -12.25 10.70 10.57
C GLN A 57 -11.50 9.85 9.53
N THR A 58 -11.77 10.05 8.24
CA THR A 58 -11.07 9.34 7.18
C THR A 58 -9.57 9.66 7.18
N THR A 59 -9.21 10.92 7.41
CA THR A 59 -7.81 11.32 7.53
C THR A 59 -7.11 10.57 8.68
N ALA A 60 -7.76 10.43 9.84
CA ALA A 60 -7.22 9.68 10.96
C ALA A 60 -7.02 8.19 10.62
N ILE A 61 -7.95 7.58 9.89
CA ILE A 61 -7.81 6.18 9.41
C ILE A 61 -6.59 6.05 8.48
N VAL A 62 -6.46 6.93 7.48
CA VAL A 62 -5.34 6.91 6.54
C VAL A 62 -4.00 7.12 7.25
N VAL A 63 -3.94 8.06 8.21
CA VAL A 63 -2.73 8.31 8.99
C VAL A 63 -2.37 7.10 9.87
N ALA A 64 -3.34 6.53 10.58
CA ALA A 64 -3.11 5.36 11.44
C ALA A 64 -2.61 4.15 10.62
N ASP A 65 -3.23 3.91 9.47
CA ASP A 65 -2.81 2.85 8.55
C ASP A 65 -1.43 3.12 7.93
N SER A 66 -1.10 4.36 7.57
CA SER A 66 0.23 4.72 7.07
C SER A 66 1.32 4.55 8.14
N LEU A 67 1.02 4.85 9.40
CA LEU A 67 1.95 4.61 10.50
C LEU A 67 2.15 3.12 10.76
N LEU A 68 1.07 2.34 10.69
CA LEU A 68 1.15 0.89 10.82
C LEU A 68 1.96 0.27 9.67
N SER A 69 1.74 0.73 8.44
CA SER A 69 2.47 0.26 7.26
C SER A 69 3.97 0.55 7.38
N LEU A 70 4.36 1.77 7.80
CA LEU A 70 5.74 2.13 8.06
C LEU A 70 6.37 1.26 9.14
N LEU A 71 5.67 1.02 10.25
CA LEU A 71 6.15 0.17 11.34
C LEU A 71 6.40 -1.27 10.86
N LEU A 72 5.41 -1.88 10.21
CA LEU A 72 5.49 -3.28 9.78
C LEU A 72 6.50 -3.49 8.64
N GLY A 73 6.55 -2.57 7.67
CA GLY A 73 7.56 -2.60 6.60
C GLY A 73 8.98 -2.45 7.14
N THR A 74 9.18 -1.56 8.11
CA THR A 74 10.49 -1.38 8.78
C THR A 74 10.87 -2.62 9.58
N LEU A 75 9.91 -3.27 10.26
CA LEU A 75 10.17 -4.50 11.00
C LEU A 75 10.63 -5.65 10.09
N ILE A 76 10.05 -5.79 8.89
CA ILE A 76 10.54 -6.76 7.89
C ILE A 76 11.95 -6.36 7.41
N ALA A 77 12.19 -5.08 7.15
CA ALA A 77 13.51 -4.59 6.73
C ALA A 77 14.59 -4.84 7.78
N PHE A 78 14.27 -4.66 9.07
CA PHE A 78 15.20 -4.88 10.18
C PHE A 78 15.71 -6.32 10.25
N GLN A 79 14.97 -7.28 9.69
CA GLN A 79 15.39 -8.66 9.60
C GLN A 79 16.56 -8.92 8.65
N ALA A 80 16.90 -7.94 7.83
CA ALA A 80 18.11 -7.97 6.99
C ALA A 80 19.34 -7.35 7.69
N TYR A 81 19.19 -6.74 8.87
CA TYR A 81 20.30 -6.15 9.61
C TYR A 81 21.31 -7.26 10.04
N PRO A 82 22.64 -7.03 9.97
CA PRO A 82 23.33 -5.76 9.70
C PRO A 82 23.61 -5.45 8.21
N ASP A 83 23.08 -6.22 7.25
CA ASP A 83 23.25 -5.91 5.83
C ASP A 83 22.41 -4.70 5.44
N LEU A 84 23.02 -3.51 5.55
CA LEU A 84 22.36 -2.22 5.24
C LEU A 84 21.95 -2.11 3.77
N THR A 85 22.62 -2.82 2.86
CA THR A 85 22.23 -2.84 1.45
C THR A 85 20.91 -3.56 1.29
N LYS A 86 20.79 -4.75 1.89
CA LYS A 86 19.54 -5.51 1.88
C LYS A 86 18.42 -4.78 2.63
N VAL A 87 18.69 -4.16 3.78
CA VAL A 87 17.72 -3.29 4.48
C VAL A 87 17.18 -2.20 3.53
N ALA A 88 18.06 -1.49 2.83
CA ALA A 88 17.66 -0.44 1.89
C ALA A 88 16.80 -0.99 0.73
N ILE A 89 17.14 -2.17 0.20
CA ILE A 89 16.34 -2.84 -0.84
C ILE A 89 14.94 -3.17 -0.34
N VAL A 90 14.81 -3.68 0.89
CA VAL A 90 13.50 -3.98 1.49
C VAL A 90 12.66 -2.72 1.69
N LEU A 91 13.26 -1.66 2.23
CA LEU A 91 12.58 -0.37 2.39
C LEU A 91 12.18 0.25 1.05
N LEU A 92 13.00 0.09 0.01
CA LEU A 92 12.66 0.55 -1.34
C LEU A 92 11.52 -0.28 -1.94
N GLY A 93 11.49 -1.60 -1.70
CA GLY A 93 10.37 -2.46 -2.10
C GLY A 93 9.07 -2.06 -1.42
N ALA A 94 9.10 -1.82 -0.10
CA ALA A 94 7.98 -1.28 0.67
C ALA A 94 7.46 0.05 0.09
N PHE A 95 8.37 0.99 -0.18
CA PHE A 95 8.04 2.28 -0.76
C PHE A 95 7.42 2.14 -2.16
N LEU A 96 8.01 1.32 -3.03
CA LEU A 96 7.49 1.12 -4.38
C LEU A 96 6.11 0.47 -4.41
N ALA A 97 5.79 -0.39 -3.44
CA ALA A 97 4.46 -0.97 -3.33
C ALA A 97 3.40 0.05 -2.87
N ALA A 98 3.77 1.07 -2.08
CA ALA A 98 2.89 2.17 -1.68
C ALA A 98 2.83 3.32 -2.72
N LEU A 99 3.85 3.42 -3.58
CA LEU A 99 4.01 4.53 -4.53
C LEU A 99 2.76 4.82 -5.38
N PRO A 100 2.02 3.82 -5.92
CA PRO A 100 0.81 4.10 -6.68
C PRO A 100 -0.27 4.89 -5.93
N ASP A 101 -0.42 4.69 -4.62
CA ASP A 101 -1.37 5.45 -3.79
C ASP A 101 -0.81 6.83 -3.41
N LEU A 102 0.50 6.92 -3.15
CA LEU A 102 1.18 8.19 -2.89
C LEU A 102 1.05 9.18 -4.06
N ILE A 103 0.99 8.70 -5.31
CA ILE A 103 0.75 9.54 -6.49
C ILE A 103 -0.62 10.24 -6.43
N GLU A 104 -1.61 9.66 -5.75
CA GLU A 104 -2.96 10.21 -5.61
C GLU A 104 -3.09 11.18 -4.42
N ALA A 105 -2.23 11.05 -3.41
CA ALA A 105 -2.31 11.82 -2.17
C ALA A 105 -2.35 13.36 -2.40
N PRO A 106 -1.56 13.97 -3.32
CA PRO A 106 -1.65 15.40 -3.58
C PRO A 106 -3.03 15.84 -4.09
N TYR A 107 -3.72 14.99 -4.85
CA TYR A 107 -5.08 15.28 -5.26
C TYR A 107 -6.03 15.28 -4.07
N PHE A 108 -5.97 14.26 -3.21
CA PHE A 108 -6.92 14.13 -2.09
C PHE A 108 -6.69 15.15 -0.97
N PHE A 109 -5.45 15.33 -0.54
CA PHE A 109 -5.10 16.09 0.67
C PHE A 109 -4.60 17.52 0.39
N LEU A 110 -3.99 17.77 -0.77
CA LEU A 110 -3.43 19.09 -1.12
C LEU A 110 -4.27 19.85 -2.16
N ASN A 111 -5.40 19.27 -2.61
CA ASN A 111 -6.25 19.83 -3.66
C ASN A 111 -5.54 20.13 -4.99
N GLN A 112 -4.40 19.48 -5.24
CA GLN A 112 -3.66 19.66 -6.48
C GLN A 112 -4.38 18.95 -7.63
N LYS A 113 -4.78 19.73 -8.64
CA LYS A 113 -5.47 19.22 -9.83
C LYS A 113 -4.46 18.98 -10.93
N SER A 114 -4.33 17.73 -11.37
CA SER A 114 -3.48 17.34 -12.49
C SER A 114 -4.19 16.33 -13.38
N ALA A 115 -4.18 16.56 -14.69
CA ALA A 115 -4.77 15.64 -15.66
C ALA A 115 -4.13 14.24 -15.58
N PHE A 116 -2.83 14.18 -15.27
CA PHE A 116 -2.12 12.92 -15.03
C PHE A 116 -2.69 12.19 -13.81
N ILE A 117 -2.78 12.86 -12.65
CA ILE A 117 -3.30 12.26 -11.41
C ILE A 117 -4.76 11.81 -11.61
N PHE A 118 -5.58 12.59 -12.32
CA PHE A 118 -6.95 12.16 -12.62
C PHE A 118 -7.02 10.90 -13.49
N LYS A 119 -6.17 10.77 -14.51
CA LYS A 119 -6.08 9.56 -15.33
C LYS A 119 -5.59 8.37 -14.49
N TRP A 120 -4.61 8.61 -13.62
CA TRP A 120 -4.06 7.62 -12.71
C TRP A 120 -5.11 7.06 -11.75
N ILE A 121 -5.84 7.94 -11.05
CA ILE A 121 -6.94 7.56 -10.16
C ILE A 121 -7.99 6.73 -10.88
N LYS A 122 -8.36 7.10 -12.12
CA LYS A 122 -9.32 6.34 -12.93
C LYS A 122 -8.80 4.95 -13.28
N PHE A 123 -7.54 4.85 -13.69
CA PHE A 123 -6.90 3.57 -14.01
C PHE A 123 -6.84 2.66 -12.78
N LYS A 124 -6.31 3.13 -11.65
CA LYS A 124 -6.22 2.33 -10.43
C LYS A 124 -7.60 1.86 -9.98
N LYS A 125 -8.58 2.78 -9.97
CA LYS A 125 -9.97 2.45 -9.60
C LYS A 125 -10.58 1.35 -10.49
N SER A 126 -10.20 1.24 -11.77
CA SER A 126 -10.69 0.17 -12.65
C SER A 126 -10.17 -1.23 -12.27
N LEU A 127 -9.12 -1.33 -11.45
CA LEU A 127 -8.55 -2.58 -10.98
C LEU A 127 -9.13 -3.04 -9.64
N GLN A 128 -9.81 -2.13 -8.91
CA GLN A 128 -10.21 -2.34 -7.51
C GLN A 128 -11.37 -3.32 -7.36
N ALA A 129 -11.11 -4.44 -6.68
CA ALA A 129 -12.13 -5.34 -6.16
C ALA A 129 -12.66 -4.84 -4.79
N ASN A 130 -13.49 -3.81 -4.81
CA ASN A 130 -14.07 -3.24 -3.60
C ASN A 130 -15.00 -4.26 -2.91
N ALA A 131 -14.85 -4.40 -1.59
CA ALA A 131 -15.68 -5.23 -0.73
C ALA A 131 -16.23 -4.41 0.44
N GLU A 132 -17.28 -4.93 1.08
CA GLU A 132 -17.75 -4.39 2.34
C GLU A 132 -16.65 -4.43 3.41
N MET A 133 -16.79 -3.58 4.42
CA MET A 133 -15.75 -3.35 5.42
C MET A 133 -15.27 -4.64 6.09
N PHE A 134 -16.19 -5.46 6.60
CA PHE A 134 -15.81 -6.68 7.31
C PHE A 134 -15.08 -7.71 6.43
N PRO A 135 -15.66 -8.22 5.32
CA PRO A 135 -14.95 -9.18 4.47
C PRO A 135 -13.67 -8.58 3.87
N GLY A 136 -13.68 -7.30 3.48
CA GLY A 136 -12.50 -6.62 2.95
C GLY A 136 -11.33 -6.59 3.94
N LEU A 137 -11.61 -6.22 5.20
CA LEU A 137 -10.59 -6.21 6.25
C LEU A 137 -10.08 -7.62 6.57
N VAL A 138 -10.93 -8.65 6.49
CA VAL A 138 -10.49 -10.06 6.67
C VAL A 138 -9.46 -10.44 5.60
N TYR A 139 -9.73 -10.19 4.32
CA TYR A 139 -8.77 -10.49 3.25
C TYR A 139 -7.46 -9.71 3.40
N GLN A 140 -7.53 -8.44 3.81
CA GLN A 140 -6.36 -7.62 4.07
C GLN A 140 -5.53 -8.17 5.24
N PHE A 141 -6.19 -8.57 6.34
CA PHE A 141 -5.53 -9.20 7.47
C PHE A 141 -4.85 -10.52 7.08
N LEU A 142 -5.56 -11.39 6.36
CA LEU A 142 -4.99 -12.65 5.86
C LEU A 142 -3.79 -12.42 4.93
N THR A 143 -3.85 -11.39 4.09
CA THR A 143 -2.74 -11.01 3.19
C THR A 143 -1.50 -10.61 4.01
N VAL A 144 -1.68 -9.77 5.04
CA VAL A 144 -0.61 -9.36 5.95
C VAL A 144 -0.03 -10.58 6.68
N VAL A 145 -0.89 -11.42 7.28
CA VAL A 145 -0.44 -12.63 8.01
C VAL A 145 0.32 -13.59 7.09
N ALA A 146 -0.16 -13.82 5.88
CA ALA A 146 0.50 -14.69 4.91
C ALA A 146 1.88 -14.16 4.51
N ALA A 147 2.01 -12.85 4.28
CA ALA A 147 3.28 -12.21 3.95
C ALA A 147 4.26 -12.28 5.14
N PHE A 148 3.79 -12.05 6.36
CA PHE A 148 4.58 -12.21 7.58
C PHE A 148 5.04 -13.65 7.77
N TRP A 149 4.13 -14.61 7.64
CA TRP A 149 4.48 -16.03 7.72
C TRP A 149 5.52 -16.41 6.66
N TRP A 150 5.40 -15.89 5.43
CA TRP A 150 6.40 -16.13 4.40
C TRP A 150 7.78 -15.58 4.77
N VAL A 151 7.85 -14.43 5.47
CA VAL A 151 9.10 -13.83 5.94
C VAL A 151 9.72 -14.59 7.12
N PHE A 152 8.94 -14.85 8.17
CA PHE A 152 9.41 -15.27 9.50
C PHE A 152 9.19 -16.74 9.86
N GLY A 153 8.33 -17.45 9.12
CA GLY A 153 8.12 -18.90 9.26
C GLY A 153 9.19 -19.69 8.52
#